data_AF-A0AAN5DI90-F1
#
_entry.id   AF-A0AAN5DI90-F1
#
_cell.length_a   1.000
_cell.length_b   1.000
_cell.length_c   1.000
_cell.angle_alpha   90.00
_cell.angle_beta   90.00
_cell.angle_gamma   90.00
#
_symmetry.space_group_name_H-M   'P 1'
#
loop_
_entity.id
_entity.type
_entity.pdbx_description
1 polymer ?
#
loop_
_entity_poly.entity_id
_entity_poly.type
_entity_poly.pdbx_seq_one_letter_code
_entity_poly.pdbx_strand_id
1 'polypeptide(L)'
;LRATKFAKTHHEIVDSLETVIPTVSLLSMLPCILIIAKTGTLHWNCKMLLLCSATVQLLMITIHLMLIIYEVHKGDHLPDDVGNDAWFMFAHEIGYGVTTIVSIYLVVERYVS
;
A
#
# COMPACT_ATOMS: atom_id res chain seq x y z
N LEU A 1 35.34 -5.08 -6.62
CA LEU A 1 35.10 -5.59 -5.24
C LEU A 1 34.34 -4.61 -4.33
N ARG A 2 34.56 -3.28 -4.38
CA ARG A 2 33.79 -2.32 -3.56
C ARG A 2 32.36 -2.08 -4.07
N ALA A 3 32.16 -2.05 -5.40
CA ALA A 3 30.84 -1.90 -6.02
C ALA A 3 29.89 -3.10 -5.77
N THR A 4 30.42 -4.32 -5.77
CA THR A 4 29.62 -5.54 -5.53
C THR A 4 29.17 -5.68 -4.08
N LYS A 5 29.96 -5.19 -3.11
CA LYS A 5 29.52 -5.12 -1.70
C LYS A 5 28.46 -4.05 -1.47
N PHE A 6 28.57 -2.90 -2.14
CA PHE A 6 27.58 -1.84 -2.04
C PHE A 6 26.22 -2.27 -2.61
N ALA A 7 26.21 -2.93 -3.78
CA ALA A 7 25.00 -3.49 -4.36
C ALA A 7 24.34 -4.51 -3.42
N LYS A 8 25.12 -5.44 -2.86
CA LYS A 8 24.59 -6.46 -1.95
C LYS A 8 23.96 -5.87 -0.68
N THR A 9 24.64 -4.92 -0.04
CA THR A 9 24.09 -4.25 1.16
C THR A 9 22.86 -3.39 0.82
N HIS A 10 22.83 -2.78 -0.36
CA HIS A 10 21.65 -2.01 -0.80
C HIS A 10 20.44 -2.93 -1.04
N HIS A 11 20.63 -4.10 -1.66
CA HIS A 11 19.56 -5.09 -1.84
C HIS A 11 19.01 -5.59 -0.51
N GLU A 12 19.87 -5.97 0.44
CA GLU A 12 19.43 -6.45 1.76
C GLU A 12 18.63 -5.39 2.55
N ILE A 13 18.99 -4.10 2.39
CA ILE A 13 18.27 -2.99 3.03
C ILE A 13 16.92 -2.74 2.35
N VAL A 14 16.87 -2.78 1.02
CA VAL A 14 15.63 -2.59 0.26
C VAL A 14 14.63 -3.68 0.61
N ASP A 15 15.03 -4.96 0.59
CA ASP A 15 14.15 -6.09 0.95
C ASP A 15 13.62 -5.97 2.40
N SER A 16 14.49 -5.52 3.32
CA SER A 16 14.08 -5.28 4.72
C SER A 16 13.09 -4.12 4.84
N LEU A 17 13.22 -3.07 4.03
CA LEU A 17 12.27 -1.96 4.02
C LEU A 17 10.95 -2.37 3.36
N GLU A 18 11.02 -3.12 2.26
CA GLU A 18 9.86 -3.63 1.53
C GLU A 18 9.01 -4.57 2.39
N THR A 19 9.59 -5.29 3.34
CA THR A 19 8.82 -6.11 4.31
C THR A 19 8.28 -5.32 5.50
N VAL A 20 9.05 -4.37 6.04
CA VAL A 20 8.70 -3.62 7.26
C VAL A 20 7.64 -2.55 7.00
N ILE A 21 7.73 -1.84 5.87
CA ILE A 21 6.81 -0.74 5.56
C ILE A 21 5.35 -1.24 5.43
N PRO A 22 5.04 -2.31 4.67
CA PRO A 22 3.67 -2.82 4.55
C PRO A 22 3.13 -3.39 5.86
N THR A 23 3.97 -4.06 6.66
CA THR A 23 3.52 -4.64 7.94
C THR A 23 3.15 -3.55 8.95
N VAL A 24 3.96 -2.50 9.08
CA VAL A 24 3.63 -1.35 9.95
C VAL A 24 2.42 -0.59 9.41
N SER A 25 2.30 -0.46 8.08
CA SER A 25 1.14 0.18 7.44
C SER A 25 -0.15 -0.60 7.68
N LEU A 26 -0.11 -1.93 7.66
CA LEU A 26 -1.27 -2.78 7.96
C LEU A 26 -1.71 -2.64 9.43
N LEU A 27 -0.74 -2.65 10.36
CA LEU A 27 -1.01 -2.49 11.78
C LEU A 27 -1.59 -1.11 12.11
N SER A 28 -1.20 -0.05 11.41
CA SER A 28 -1.71 1.30 11.61
C SER A 28 -3.05 1.56 10.89
N MET A 29 -3.30 0.91 9.76
CA MET A 29 -4.57 1.01 9.02
C MET A 29 -5.76 0.43 9.77
N LEU A 30 -5.57 -0.71 10.45
CA LEU A 30 -6.62 -1.39 11.22
C LEU A 30 -7.32 -0.50 12.28
N PRO A 31 -6.59 0.14 13.23
CA PRO A 31 -7.21 1.05 14.18
C PRO A 31 -7.79 2.29 13.50
N CYS A 32 -7.20 2.75 12.39
CA CYS A 32 -7.71 3.89 11.63
C CYS A 32 -9.13 3.61 11.10
N ILE A 33 -9.35 2.44 10.47
CA ILE A 33 -10.67 2.03 9.97
C ILE A 33 -11.68 1.88 11.12
N LEU A 34 -11.27 1.29 12.25
CA LEU A 34 -12.13 1.13 13.42
C LEU A 34 -12.59 2.48 13.99
N ILE A 35 -11.67 3.45 14.09
CA ILE A 35 -11.98 4.80 14.56
C ILE A 35 -12.92 5.50 13.58
N ILE A 36 -12.66 5.45 12.27
CA ILE A 36 -13.54 6.05 11.26
C ILE A 36 -14.94 5.44 11.32
N ALA A 37 -15.04 4.11 11.45
CA ALA A 37 -16.32 3.41 11.56
C ALA A 37 -17.11 3.83 12.81
N LYS A 38 -16.43 4.02 13.95
CA LYS A 38 -17.03 4.41 15.23
C LYS A 38 -17.31 5.91 15.35
N THR A 39 -16.67 6.74 14.53
CA THR A 39 -16.87 8.19 14.56
C THR A 39 -18.25 8.54 13.99
N GLY A 40 -19.09 9.15 14.83
CA GLY A 40 -20.44 9.62 14.46
C GLY A 40 -20.50 11.10 14.09
N THR A 41 -19.39 11.84 14.25
CA THR A 41 -19.32 13.29 14.01
C THR A 41 -19.09 13.67 12.56
N LEU A 42 -18.84 12.71 11.68
CA LEU A 42 -18.52 12.94 10.28
C LEU A 42 -19.75 12.79 9.39
N HIS A 43 -19.89 13.66 8.39
CA HIS A 43 -20.94 13.56 7.38
C HIS A 43 -20.89 12.19 6.68
N TRP A 44 -22.06 11.62 6.38
CA TRP A 44 -22.16 10.25 5.86
C TRP A 44 -21.39 10.06 4.56
N ASN A 45 -21.42 11.04 3.66
CA ASN A 45 -20.70 10.98 2.38
C ASN A 45 -19.18 10.95 2.59
N CYS A 46 -18.65 11.85 3.42
CA CYS A 46 -17.24 11.89 3.80
C CYS A 46 -16.79 10.57 4.46
N LYS A 47 -17.62 10.00 5.33
CA LYS A 47 -17.35 8.74 6.03
C LYS A 47 -17.27 7.56 5.07
N MET A 48 -18.21 7.48 4.12
CA MET A 48 -18.21 6.41 3.09
C MET A 48 -17.00 6.53 2.16
N LEU A 49 -16.62 7.76 1.75
CA LEU A 49 -15.43 8.01 0.95
C LEU A 49 -14.14 7.61 1.69
N LEU A 50 -14.00 7.99 2.96
CA LEU A 50 -12.85 7.61 3.79
C LEU A 50 -12.76 6.09 4.01
N LEU A 51 -13.88 5.43 4.30
CA LEU A 51 -13.92 3.98 4.45
C LEU A 51 -13.56 3.27 3.14
N CYS A 52 -14.08 3.75 2.01
CA CYS A 52 -13.75 3.19 0.69
C CYS A 52 -12.25 3.35 0.39
N SER A 53 -11.68 4.54 0.61
CA SER A 53 -10.25 4.81 0.44
C SER A 53 -9.39 3.91 1.33
N ALA A 54 -9.72 3.82 2.63
CA ALA A 54 -8.99 2.98 3.57
C ALA A 54 -9.09 1.48 3.23
N THR A 55 -10.23 1.04 2.69
CA THR A 55 -10.41 -0.34 2.22
C THR A 55 -9.53 -0.64 1.01
N VAL A 56 -9.46 0.29 0.04
CA VAL A 56 -8.56 0.15 -1.12
C VAL A 56 -7.10 0.13 -0.65
N GLN A 57 -6.70 1.01 0.26
CA GLN A 57 -5.34 1.01 0.82
C GLN A 57 -5.02 -0.29 1.56
N LEU A 58 -5.96 -0.84 2.33
CA LEU A 58 -5.78 -2.12 3.01
C LEU A 58 -5.62 -3.30 2.01
N LEU A 59 -6.43 -3.32 0.96
CA LEU A 59 -6.33 -4.32 -0.11
C LEU A 59 -4.96 -4.27 -0.79
N MET A 60 -4.47 -3.07 -1.06
CA MET A 60 -3.18 -2.83 -1.72
C MET A 60 -2.00 -3.29 -0.87
N ILE A 61 -2.00 -2.94 0.42
CA ILE A 61 -0.99 -3.42 1.38
C ILE A 61 -1.00 -4.95 1.45
N THR A 62 -2.20 -5.57 1.42
CA THR A 62 -2.35 -7.03 1.47
C THR A 62 -1.79 -7.70 0.22
N ILE A 63 -2.04 -7.15 -0.97
CA ILE A 63 -1.49 -7.65 -2.24
C ILE A 63 0.03 -7.54 -2.25
N HIS A 64 0.58 -6.41 -1.79
CA HIS A 64 2.02 -6.20 -1.71
C HIS A 64 2.70 -7.18 -0.75
N LEU A 65 2.09 -7.44 0.42
CA LEU A 65 2.55 -8.47 1.35
C LEU A 65 2.51 -9.89 0.74
N MET A 66 1.47 -10.22 -0.02
CA MET A 66 1.37 -11.51 -0.70
C MET A 66 2.45 -11.70 -1.76
N LEU A 67 2.80 -10.66 -2.51
CA LEU A 67 3.90 -10.70 -3.49
C LEU A 67 5.24 -10.95 -2.80
N ILE A 68 5.52 -10.22 -1.72
CA ILE A 68 6.75 -10.42 -0.94
C ILE A 68 6.83 -11.86 -0.39
N ILE A 69 5.72 -12.38 0.17
CA ILE A 69 5.67 -13.77 0.66
C ILE A 69 5.92 -14.75 -0.49
N TYR A 70 5.35 -14.49 -1.66
CA TYR A 70 5.53 -15.32 -2.85
C TYR A 70 6.99 -15.35 -3.32
N GLU A 71 7.66 -14.20 -3.37
CA GLU A 71 9.08 -14.08 -3.71
C GLU A 71 9.96 -14.82 -2.69
N VAL A 72 9.71 -14.62 -1.39
CA VAL A 72 10.42 -15.34 -0.32
C VAL A 72 10.25 -16.86 -0.41
N HIS A 73 9.06 -17.34 -0.80
CA HIS A 73 8.78 -18.77 -0.92
C HIS A 73 9.39 -19.41 -2.17
N LYS A 74 9.44 -18.68 -3.29
CA LYS A 74 10.02 -19.18 -4.55
C LYS A 74 11.54 -19.18 -4.54
N GLY A 75 12.18 -18.34 -3.72
CA GLY A 75 13.64 -18.26 -3.61
C GLY A 75 14.33 -17.58 -4.80
N ASP A 76 13.62 -17.34 -5.90
CA ASP A 76 14.03 -16.46 -6.98
C ASP A 76 13.88 -15.01 -6.52
N HIS A 77 15.01 -14.35 -6.26
CA HIS A 77 15.09 -12.94 -5.87
C HIS A 77 14.90 -11.99 -7.05
N LEU A 78 14.13 -12.37 -8.06
CA LEU A 78 13.64 -11.50 -9.12
C LEU A 78 12.70 -12.37 -9.98
N PRO A 79 11.45 -11.99 -10.21
CA PRO A 79 10.71 -12.53 -11.34
C PRO A 79 11.40 -12.03 -12.61
N ASP A 80 12.27 -12.87 -13.18
CA ASP A 80 12.92 -12.63 -14.49
C ASP A 80 11.89 -12.54 -15.66
N ASP A 81 10.59 -12.67 -15.37
CA ASP A 81 9.50 -12.58 -16.33
C ASP A 81 8.57 -11.40 -15.98
N VAL A 82 8.92 -10.23 -16.52
CA VAL A 82 8.18 -8.94 -16.42
C VAL A 82 6.70 -9.08 -16.79
N GLY A 83 6.30 -10.16 -17.48
CA GLY A 83 4.95 -10.37 -17.97
C GLY A 83 3.88 -10.58 -16.89
N ASN A 84 4.20 -11.26 -15.77
CA ASN A 84 3.19 -11.57 -14.76
C ASN A 84 3.01 -10.46 -13.71
N ASP A 85 4.09 -9.76 -13.35
CA ASP A 85 4.05 -8.71 -12.31
C ASP A 85 3.64 -7.35 -12.86
N ALA A 86 3.69 -7.14 -14.17
CA ALA A 86 3.24 -5.88 -14.79
C ALA A 86 1.76 -5.58 -14.50
N TRP A 87 0.89 -6.59 -14.49
CA TRP A 87 -0.52 -6.42 -14.13
C TRP A 87 -0.71 -6.05 -12.66
N PHE A 88 0.10 -6.65 -11.77
CA PHE A 88 0.08 -6.31 -10.35
C PHE A 88 0.59 -4.91 -10.09
N MET A 89 1.71 -4.52 -10.71
CA MET A 89 2.24 -3.15 -10.65
C MET A 89 1.25 -2.14 -11.22
N PHE A 90 0.58 -2.45 -12.33
CA PHE A 90 -0.42 -1.58 -12.94
C PHE A 90 -1.66 -1.41 -12.04
N ALA A 91 -2.18 -2.50 -11.48
CA ALA A 91 -3.28 -2.44 -10.52
C ALA A 91 -2.88 -1.66 -9.25
N HIS A 92 -1.63 -1.81 -8.81
CA HIS A 92 -1.08 -1.08 -7.69
C HIS A 92 -0.97 0.43 -7.99
N GLU A 93 -0.49 0.81 -9.18
CA GLU A 93 -0.41 2.22 -9.55
C GLU A 93 -1.80 2.87 -9.67
N ILE A 94 -2.77 2.15 -10.25
CA ILE A 94 -4.16 2.62 -10.35
C ILE A 94 -4.78 2.81 -8.96
N GLY A 95 -4.64 1.83 -8.07
CA GLY A 95 -5.19 1.92 -6.72
C GLY A 95 -4.60 3.10 -5.96
N TYR A 96 -3.30 3.36 -6.13
CA TYR A 96 -2.62 4.52 -5.55
C TYR A 96 -3.16 5.83 -6.12
N GLY A 97 -3.32 5.92 -7.44
CA GLY A 97 -3.93 7.07 -8.11
C GLY A 97 -5.35 7.36 -7.63
N VAL A 98 -6.20 6.32 -7.54
CA VAL A 98 -7.58 6.44 -7.04
C VAL A 98 -7.60 6.95 -5.61
N THR A 99 -6.78 6.41 -4.72
CA THR A 99 -6.72 6.88 -3.31
C THR A 99 -6.22 8.32 -3.19
N THR A 100 -5.33 8.76 -4.08
CA THR A 100 -4.85 10.15 -4.12
C THR A 100 -5.97 11.09 -4.54
N ILE A 101 -6.72 10.75 -5.59
CA ILE A 101 -7.86 11.55 -6.06
C ILE A 101 -8.95 11.64 -4.98
N VAL A 102 -9.28 10.52 -4.34
CA VAL A 102 -10.26 10.48 -3.23
C VAL A 102 -9.79 11.33 -2.04
N SER A 103 -8.49 11.33 -1.74
CA SER A 103 -7.92 12.17 -0.68
C SER A 103 -8.05 13.66 -0.99
N ILE A 104 -7.82 14.08 -2.24
CA ILE A 104 -8.05 15.46 -2.68
C ILE A 104 -9.53 15.82 -2.58
N TYR A 105 -10.42 14.94 -3.01
CA TYR A 105 -11.87 15.16 -2.94
C TYR A 105 -12.35 15.36 -1.50
N LEU A 106 -11.80 14.61 -0.55
CA LEU A 106 -12.09 14.77 0.88
C LEU A 106 -11.64 16.12 1.43
N VAL A 107 -10.47 16.61 1.01
CA VAL A 107 -9.98 17.95 1.40
C VAL A 107 -10.91 19.03 0.86
N VAL A 108 -11.37 18.89 -0.40
CA VAL A 108 -12.32 19.83 -1.02
C VAL A 108 -13.67 19.79 -0.32
N GLU A 109 -14.24 18.61 -0.03
CA GLU A 109 -15.52 18.49 0.69
C GLU A 109 -15.44 19.20 2.05
N ARG A 110 -14.33 19.05 2.78
CA ARG A 110 -14.10 19.71 4.08
C ARG A 110 -13.91 21.22 4.01
N TYR A 111 -13.53 21.76 2.85
CA TYR A 111 -13.35 23.20 2.69
C TYR A 111 -14.64 23.88 2.18
N VAL A 112 -15.51 23.11 1.50
CA VAL A 112 -16.76 23.60 0.91
C VAL A 112 -17.96 23.42 1.87
N SER A 113 -17.93 22.43 2.78
CA SER A 113 -18.90 22.29 3.90
C SER A 113 -18.46 23.07 5.13
#